data_AF-A0A0Q5PY88-F1
#
_entry.id   AF-A0A0Q5PY88-F1
#
_cell.length_a   1.000
_cell.length_b   1.000
_cell.length_c   1.000
_cell.angle_alpha   90.00
_cell.angle_beta   90.00
_cell.angle_gamma   90.00
#
_symmetry.space_group_name_H-M   'P 1'
#
loop_
_entity.id
_entity.type
_entity.pdbx_description
1 polymer ?
#
loop_
_entity_poly.entity_id
_entity_poly.type
_entity_poly.pdbx_seq_one_letter_code
_entity_poly.pdbx_strand_id
1 'polypeptide(L)'
;MDDLDRTLARLAGAPVPASLDGIEAQVFARIGAQPVARLTGLGVGGVMVAALAIGMVGAELPATASPAVSLSPLGGASPLAPSVLLIGEP
;
A
#
# COMPACT_ATOMS: atom_id res chain seq x y z
N MET A 1 20.65 -4.49 22.72
CA MET A 1 19.64 -5.44 22.21
C MET A 1 18.62 -5.78 23.29
N ASP A 2 19.03 -5.77 24.56
CA ASP A 2 18.22 -6.24 25.71
C ASP A 2 17.02 -5.35 26.10
N ASP A 3 17.03 -4.06 25.80
CA ASP A 3 15.94 -3.16 26.20
C ASP A 3 14.67 -3.36 25.37
N LEU A 4 14.83 -3.68 24.08
CA LEU A 4 13.71 -4.04 23.21
C LEU A 4 13.10 -5.37 23.66
N ASP A 5 13.94 -6.37 23.90
CA ASP A 5 13.47 -7.68 24.36
C ASP A 5 12.78 -7.59 25.72
N ARG A 6 13.30 -6.74 26.62
CA ARG A 6 12.69 -6.48 27.93
C ARG A 6 11.34 -5.76 27.80
N THR A 7 11.22 -4.80 26.90
CA THR A 7 9.96 -4.08 26.67
C THR A 7 8.91 -4.97 25.98
N LEU A 8 9.32 -5.82 25.04
CA LEU A 8 8.46 -6.82 24.41
C LEU A 8 8.02 -7.90 25.40
N ALA A 9 8.91 -8.40 26.27
CA ALA A 9 8.55 -9.34 27.32
C ALA A 9 7.56 -8.73 28.32
N ARG A 10 7.73 -7.45 28.66
CA ARG A 10 6.78 -6.70 29.50
C ARG A 10 5.43 -6.53 28.82
N LEU A 11 5.43 -6.25 27.52
CA LEU A 11 4.20 -6.10 26.73
C LEU A 11 3.45 -7.42 26.58
N ALA A 12 4.17 -8.53 26.36
CA ALA A 12 3.60 -9.87 26.26
C ALA A 12 2.93 -10.34 27.57
N GLY A 13 3.43 -9.89 28.71
CA GLY A 13 2.83 -10.16 30.03
C GLY A 13 1.75 -9.16 30.43
N ALA A 14 1.50 -8.10 29.65
CA ALA A 14 0.50 -7.10 29.99
C ALA A 14 -0.93 -7.65 29.77
N PRO A 15 -1.88 -7.35 30.65
CA PRO A 15 -3.26 -7.74 30.45
C PRO A 15 -3.82 -7.11 29.17
N VAL A 16 -4.60 -7.88 28.41
CA VAL A 16 -5.24 -7.41 27.18
C VAL A 16 -6.18 -6.25 27.52
N PRO A 17 -6.03 -5.07 26.90
CA PRO A 17 -6.92 -3.94 27.14
C PRO A 17 -8.37 -4.30 26.80
N ALA A 18 -9.31 -4.01 27.69
CA ALA A 18 -10.74 -4.23 27.46
C ALA A 18 -11.28 -3.45 26.25
N SER A 19 -10.59 -2.39 25.82
CA SER A 19 -10.92 -1.63 24.60
C SER A 19 -10.68 -2.41 23.30
N LEU A 20 -9.93 -3.52 23.34
CA LEU A 20 -9.78 -4.42 22.19
C LEU A 20 -10.92 -5.43 22.11
N ASP A 21 -11.72 -5.57 23.16
CA ASP A 21 -12.89 -6.44 23.14
C ASP A 21 -13.91 -5.88 22.13
N GLY A 22 -14.34 -6.72 21.19
CA GLY A 22 -15.25 -6.32 20.11
C GLY A 22 -14.63 -5.43 19.01
N ILE A 23 -13.31 -5.18 19.02
CA ILE A 23 -12.65 -4.36 17.98
C ILE A 23 -12.80 -4.99 16.58
N GLU A 24 -12.84 -6.32 16.50
CA GLU A 24 -13.08 -7.06 15.25
C GLU A 24 -14.45 -6.71 14.66
N ALA A 25 -15.50 -6.74 15.47
CA ALA A 25 -16.86 -6.37 15.05
C ALA A 25 -16.93 -4.90 14.61
N GLN A 26 -16.23 -4.01 15.32
CA GLN A 26 -16.15 -2.59 14.96
C GLN A 26 -15.42 -2.37 13.63
N VAL A 27 -14.32 -3.08 13.39
CA VAL A 27 -13.56 -3.03 12.14
C VAL A 27 -14.40 -3.56 10.99
N PHE A 28 -15.06 -4.72 11.14
CA PHE A 28 -15.92 -5.26 10.09
C PHE A 28 -17.15 -4.39 9.80
N ALA A 29 -17.76 -3.81 10.84
CA ALA A 29 -18.82 -2.84 10.66
C ALA A 29 -18.32 -1.62 9.87
N ARG A 30 -17.10 -1.15 10.15
CA ARG A 30 -16.51 0.00 9.46
C ARG A 30 -16.12 -0.32 8.01
N ILE A 31 -15.55 -1.50 7.73
CA ILE A 31 -15.24 -1.95 6.37
C ILE A 31 -16.54 -2.13 5.57
N GLY A 32 -17.56 -2.75 6.17
CA GLY A 32 -18.87 -2.92 5.52
C GLY A 32 -19.62 -1.61 5.30
N ALA A 33 -19.39 -0.61 6.16
CA ALA A 33 -19.97 0.73 6.04
C ALA A 33 -19.14 1.67 5.16
N GLN A 34 -17.88 1.33 4.82
CA GLN A 34 -17.17 2.08 3.81
C GLN A 34 -17.99 2.02 2.53
N PRO A 35 -18.36 3.18 1.96
CA PRO A 35 -18.96 3.19 0.65
C PRO A 35 -17.87 2.66 -0.28
N VAL A 36 -17.91 1.37 -0.58
CA VAL A 36 -17.50 0.90 -1.91
C VAL A 36 -18.30 1.81 -2.80
N ALA A 37 -17.63 2.74 -3.48
CA ALA A 37 -18.25 3.55 -4.50
C ALA A 37 -18.85 2.52 -5.45
N ARG A 38 -20.12 2.20 -5.23
CA ARG A 38 -20.93 1.35 -6.08
C ARG A 38 -21.09 2.25 -7.28
N LEU A 39 -20.09 2.21 -8.13
CA LEU A 39 -20.06 2.77 -9.47
C LEU A 39 -20.99 1.87 -10.28
N THR A 40 -22.23 1.74 -9.82
CA THR A 40 -23.24 0.83 -10.33
C THR A 40 -23.75 1.42 -11.63
N GLY A 41 -23.49 0.69 -12.71
CA GLY A 41 -24.35 0.66 -13.88
C GLY A 41 -23.85 1.45 -15.09
N LEU A 42 -23.37 2.69 -14.93
CA LEU A 42 -23.05 3.54 -16.10
C LEU A 42 -21.62 4.10 -16.12
N GLY A 43 -21.03 4.42 -14.96
CA GLY A 43 -19.70 5.03 -14.89
C GLY A 43 -18.56 4.08 -15.27
N VAL A 44 -18.60 2.82 -14.79
CA VAL A 44 -17.53 1.84 -15.07
C VAL A 44 -17.51 1.45 -16.53
N GLY A 45 -18.69 1.22 -17.12
CA GLY A 45 -18.80 0.88 -18.54
C GLY A 45 -18.23 1.97 -19.44
N GLY A 46 -18.58 3.24 -19.15
CA GLY A 46 -18.03 4.39 -19.89
C GLY A 46 -16.50 4.50 -19.77
N VAL A 47 -15.95 4.33 -18.57
CA VAL A 47 -14.50 4.37 -18.34
C VAL A 47 -13.79 3.22 -19.07
N MET A 48 -14.36 2.02 -19.07
CA MET A 48 -13.80 0.87 -19.80
C MET A 48 -13.81 1.09 -21.31
N VAL A 49 -14.91 1.61 -21.87
CA VAL A 49 -15.01 1.93 -23.30
C VAL A 49 -14.00 3.02 -23.68
N ALA A 50 -13.88 4.07 -22.87
CA ALA A 50 -12.89 5.12 -23.09
C ALA A 50 -11.45 4.59 -23.05
N ALA A 51 -11.12 3.76 -22.06
CA ALA A 51 -9.79 3.14 -21.94
C ALA A 51 -9.46 2.25 -23.15
N LEU A 52 -10.44 1.46 -23.64
CA LEU A 52 -10.26 0.62 -24.82
C LEU A 52 -10.03 1.46 -26.09
N ALA A 53 -10.80 2.52 -26.29
CA ALA A 53 -10.66 3.42 -27.42
C ALA A 53 -9.30 4.14 -27.41
N ILE A 54 -8.86 4.63 -26.25
CA ILE A 54 -7.54 5.23 -26.06
C ILE A 54 -6.44 4.21 -26.37
N GLY A 55 -6.58 2.96 -25.93
CA GLY A 55 -5.61 1.89 -26.21
C GLY A 55 -5.51 1.55 -27.71
N MET A 56 -6.63 1.47 -28.42
CA MET A 56 -6.64 1.23 -29.87
C MET A 56 -6.00 2.38 -30.65
N VAL A 57 -6.35 3.63 -30.33
CA VAL A 57 -5.74 4.81 -30.97
C VAL A 57 -4.25 4.93 -30.64
N GLY A 58 -3.86 4.59 -29.41
CA GLY A 58 -2.47 4.61 -28.96
C GLY A 58 -1.60 3.52 -29.58
N ALA A 59 -2.16 2.37 -29.98
CA ALA A 59 -1.43 1.28 -30.63
C ALA A 59 -0.97 1.63 -32.06
N GLU A 60 -1.75 2.46 -32.76
CA GLU A 60 -1.43 2.95 -34.10
C GLU A 60 -0.41 4.11 -34.08
N LEU A 61 -0.16 4.71 -32.90
CA LEU A 61 0.79 5.80 -32.76
C LEU A 61 2.19 5.22 -32.48
N PRO A 62 3.23 5.60 -33.25
CA PRO A 62 4.59 5.14 -33.01
C PRO A 62 5.03 5.51 -31.59
N ALA A 63 5.08 4.52 -30.70
CA ALA A 63 5.55 4.72 -29.33
C ALA A 63 7.07 4.91 -29.39
N THR A 64 7.53 6.16 -29.26
CA THR A 64 8.92 6.39 -28.88
C THR A 64 9.09 5.84 -27.48
N ALA A 65 9.71 4.66 -27.36
CA ALA A 65 9.97 4.02 -26.08
C ALA A 65 10.78 4.98 -25.20
N SER A 66 10.12 5.57 -24.20
CA SER A 66 10.84 6.30 -23.16
C SER A 66 11.59 5.25 -22.33
N PRO A 67 12.90 5.41 -22.07
CA PRO A 67 13.63 4.48 -21.24
C PRO A 67 12.94 4.36 -19.89
N ALA A 68 12.71 3.13 -19.44
CA ALA A 68 12.12 2.86 -18.14
C ALA A 68 13.03 3.43 -17.05
N VAL A 69 12.64 4.55 -16.46
CA VAL A 69 13.29 5.05 -15.24
C VAL A 69 12.95 4.07 -14.12
N SER A 70 13.98 3.45 -13.57
CA SER A 70 13.84 2.50 -12.47
C SER A 70 13.34 3.25 -11.23
N LEU A 71 12.04 3.17 -10.95
CA LEU A 71 11.40 3.74 -9.76
C LEU A 71 11.45 2.78 -8.56
N SER A 72 12.36 1.81 -8.55
CA SER A 72 12.51 0.93 -7.40
C SER A 72 12.88 1.78 -6.18
N PRO A 73 12.04 1.83 -5.13
CA PRO A 73 12.34 2.63 -3.93
C PRO A 73 13.58 2.11 -3.18
N LEU A 74 14.06 0.93 -3.58
CA LEU A 74 15.23 0.23 -3.07
C LEU A 74 16.38 0.17 -4.10
N GLY A 75 16.28 0.89 -5.22
CA GLY A 75 17.35 0.98 -6.22
C GLY A 75 18.60 1.65 -5.62
N GLY A 76 19.78 1.11 -5.95
CA GLY A 76 21.05 1.29 -5.22
C GLY A 76 21.64 2.71 -5.07
N ALA A 77 20.89 3.76 -5.39
CA ALA A 77 21.24 5.15 -5.10
C ALA A 77 20.30 5.79 -4.04
N SER A 78 19.34 5.04 -3.49
CA SER A 78 18.42 5.56 -2.47
C SER A 78 19.14 5.72 -1.12
N PRO A 79 19.20 6.94 -0.54
CA PRO A 79 19.75 7.16 0.80
C PRO A 79 18.93 6.46 1.91
N LEU A 80 17.80 5.85 1.55
CA LEU A 80 16.93 5.05 2.41
C LEU A 80 17.11 3.53 2.18
N ALA A 81 18.13 3.12 1.42
CA ALA A 81 18.39 1.70 1.21
C ALA A 81 18.62 0.99 2.56
N PRO A 82 18.02 -0.18 2.81
CA PRO A 82 18.08 -0.86 4.11
C PRO A 82 19.52 -1.13 4.61
N SER A 83 20.49 -1.24 3.71
CA SER A 83 21.91 -1.40 4.06
C SER A 83 22.52 -0.16 4.72
N VAL A 84 22.02 1.05 4.43
CA VAL A 84 22.47 2.30 5.07
C VAL A 84 22.00 2.35 6.53
N LEU A 85 20.81 1.82 6.82
CA LEU A 85 20.31 1.66 8.20
C LEU A 85 21.07 0.57 8.99
N LEU A 86 21.63 -0.43 8.30
CA LEU A 86 22.41 -1.49 8.93
C LEU A 86 23.86 -1.06 9.22
N ILE A 87 24.43 -0.18 8.38
CA ILE A 87 25.82 0.24 8.52
C ILE A 87 26.04 1.22 9.68
N GLY A 88 24.98 1.92 10.13
CA GLY A 88 25.05 2.89 11.21
C GLY A 88 25.91 4.10 10.84
N GLU A 89 25.33 5.29 10.84
CA GLU A 89 26.15 6.50 10.91
C GLU A 89 26.99 6.45 12.20
N PRO A 90 28.26 6.87 12.21
CA PRO A 90 29.06 6.96 13.44
C PRO A 90 28.42 7.86 14.50
#